data_AF-A0A1S1DHS0-F1
#
_entry.id   AF-A0A1S1DHS0-F1
#
_cell.length_a   1.000
_cell.length_b   1.000
_cell.length_c   1.000
_cell.angle_alpha   90.00
_cell.angle_beta   90.00
_cell.angle_gamma   90.00
#
_symmetry.space_group_name_H-M   'P 1'
#
loop_
_entity.id
_entity.type
_entity.pdbx_description
1 polymer ?
#
loop_
_entity_poly.entity_id
_entity_poly.type
_entity_poly.pdbx_seq_one_letter_code
_entity_poly.pdbx_strand_id
1 'polypeptide(L)'
;MSTSLTRRKLVAGAAWAAPVVAASATIPSYAASVSADCTLAAHPAYNISGTDEGAKTVQSFAVPNNVYKLRFELVGGAGGTNNRMTPAGSGAKVTGIIPVTPGSTVQIIAAAGGIGDGSLTPTAGGEGYGNGGSVPAYTIPANVTAQVDAKYADPANSKSQVYAASGGGSSALLIDGTVVAVAGGGGGAGMTSSGVSYADPWYSNLDGQIDAGVAALGSDASPQFDAAGSASAAAGSNGTPGYEIYKAERSKVLTYNSGSGGAAGVGGAGGAAGTLPASGPIIGFETTNNQVLFSQFVAGNAGTNGFAGNGGDGAGAYSYQLDENPASVHEKGTYEDRSWDLDVYNDEGAYAQNFNGYQSVVSGGGGAGYGGGGSGAAQSVSSIVLTQKWLNSPTGVRQGLGYTMQGGAGGAGGSYIAPSVSEGAIVSAENAPQWMRERGNGSVKVTFCEAAA
;
A
#
# COMPACT_ATOMS: atom_id res chain seq x y z
N MET A 1 33.03 -70.36 -15.45
CA MET A 1 32.09 -71.50 -15.31
C MET A 1 30.73 -70.97 -14.88
N SER A 2 29.63 -71.59 -15.36
CA SER A 2 28.22 -71.53 -14.92
C SER A 2 27.77 -70.32 -14.07
N THR A 3 27.03 -69.32 -14.57
CA THR A 3 25.60 -69.27 -14.99
C THR A 3 24.54 -69.53 -13.91
N SER A 4 23.66 -68.53 -13.70
CA SER A 4 22.20 -68.71 -13.58
C SER A 4 21.42 -67.46 -14.04
N LEU A 5 20.54 -67.61 -15.03
CA LEU A 5 19.41 -66.69 -15.29
C LEU A 5 18.25 -67.09 -14.34
N THR A 6 17.11 -66.41 -14.14
CA THR A 6 16.18 -65.70 -15.04
C THR A 6 15.16 -64.94 -14.13
N ARG A 7 14.08 -64.24 -14.53
CA ARG A 7 13.25 -64.16 -15.77
C ARG A 7 12.97 -62.69 -16.14
N ARG A 8 12.57 -62.47 -17.40
CA ARG A 8 11.92 -61.24 -17.89
C ARG A 8 10.40 -61.31 -17.69
N LYS A 9 9.69 -60.16 -17.69
CA LYS A 9 8.35 -60.06 -18.27
C LYS A 9 8.44 -59.33 -19.62
N LEU A 10 7.62 -59.79 -20.58
CA LEU A 10 7.65 -59.42 -21.98
C LEU A 10 6.21 -59.25 -22.45
N VAL A 11 5.86 -58.06 -22.96
CA VAL A 11 4.73 -57.77 -23.87
C VAL A 11 5.23 -56.54 -24.66
N ALA A 12 5.67 -56.65 -25.92
CA ALA A 12 4.84 -56.61 -27.14
C ALA A 12 3.88 -55.40 -27.18
N GLY A 13 3.78 -54.61 -28.24
CA GLY A 13 4.52 -54.61 -29.50
C GLY A 13 3.72 -53.90 -30.61
N ALA A 14 4.24 -52.77 -31.08
CA ALA A 14 3.93 -52.07 -32.35
C ALA A 14 2.46 -51.76 -32.74
N ALA A 15 2.19 -50.46 -32.98
CA ALA A 15 1.37 -50.00 -34.09
C ALA A 15 1.99 -48.71 -34.65
N TRP A 16 2.12 -48.60 -35.97
CA TRP A 16 2.70 -47.45 -36.68
C TRP A 16 1.62 -46.58 -37.33
N ALA A 17 2.01 -45.35 -37.66
CA ALA A 17 1.42 -44.45 -38.66
C ALA A 17 0.03 -43.85 -38.41
N ALA A 18 0.03 -42.54 -38.13
CA ALA A 18 -0.42 -41.56 -39.12
C ALA A 18 0.24 -40.19 -38.83
N PRO A 19 0.78 -39.47 -39.83
CA PRO A 19 1.11 -38.06 -39.63
C PRO A 19 -0.20 -37.28 -39.52
N VAL A 20 -0.42 -36.59 -38.39
CA VAL A 20 -1.48 -35.58 -38.33
C VAL A 20 -1.09 -34.47 -39.30
N VAL A 21 -1.87 -34.33 -40.37
CA VAL A 21 -1.71 -33.25 -41.33
C VAL A 21 -1.81 -31.95 -40.57
N ALA A 22 -0.73 -31.16 -40.59
CA ALA A 22 -0.79 -29.80 -40.13
C ALA A 22 -1.84 -29.08 -40.96
N ALA A 23 -2.96 -28.71 -40.33
CA ALA A 23 -3.88 -27.76 -40.91
C ALA A 23 -3.14 -26.42 -40.98
N SER A 24 -2.49 -26.18 -42.12
CA SER A 24 -1.98 -24.88 -42.49
C SER A 24 -3.15 -23.91 -42.49
N ALA A 25 -3.36 -23.23 -41.37
CA ALA A 25 -4.22 -22.07 -41.32
C ALA A 25 -3.65 -21.11 -42.36
N THR A 26 -4.38 -20.95 -43.47
CA THR A 26 -4.06 -19.97 -44.48
C THR A 26 -4.24 -18.61 -43.82
N ILE A 27 -3.16 -18.09 -43.24
CA ILE A 27 -3.01 -16.65 -43.05
C ILE A 27 -3.31 -16.06 -44.42
N PRO A 28 -4.36 -15.22 -44.58
CA PRO A 28 -4.52 -14.47 -45.81
C PRO A 28 -3.27 -13.60 -45.90
N SER A 29 -2.36 -13.95 -46.81
CA SER A 29 -1.19 -13.14 -47.14
C SER A 29 -1.65 -11.92 -47.95
N TYR A 30 -2.50 -11.12 -47.31
CA TYR A 30 -3.04 -9.88 -47.85
C TYR A 30 -2.00 -8.79 -47.65
N ALA A 31 -1.26 -8.52 -48.72
CA ALA A 31 -0.48 -7.31 -48.94
C ALA A 31 0.36 -6.80 -47.76
N ALA A 32 1.56 -7.36 -47.61
CA ALA A 32 2.70 -6.62 -47.06
C ALA A 32 3.13 -5.49 -48.03
N SER A 33 2.24 -4.55 -48.35
CA SER A 33 2.50 -3.42 -49.23
C SER A 33 1.47 -2.28 -49.11
N VAL A 34 0.85 -2.09 -47.94
CA VAL A 34 0.17 -0.83 -47.62
C VAL A 34 1.04 -0.01 -46.69
N SER A 35 2.15 0.51 -47.25
CA SER A 35 2.80 1.71 -46.74
C SER A 35 1.97 2.95 -47.12
N ALA A 36 0.66 2.90 -46.86
CA ALA A 36 -0.11 4.12 -46.70
C ALA A 36 0.44 4.77 -45.43
N ASP A 37 0.99 5.97 -45.59
CA ASP A 37 1.35 6.81 -44.45
C ASP A 37 0.13 6.89 -43.53
N CYS A 38 0.30 6.58 -42.24
CA CYS A 38 -0.81 6.68 -41.30
C CYS A 38 -1.20 8.16 -41.17
N THR A 39 -2.27 8.56 -41.85
CA THR A 39 -2.96 9.79 -41.56
C THR A 39 -3.76 9.58 -40.28
N LEU A 40 -3.18 9.99 -39.15
CA LEU A 40 -3.87 10.03 -37.86
C LEU A 40 -5.06 10.99 -37.98
N ALA A 41 -6.23 10.53 -37.52
CA ALA A 41 -7.40 11.41 -37.40
C ALA A 41 -7.08 12.63 -36.51
N ALA A 42 -7.63 13.80 -36.86
CA ALA A 42 -7.37 15.06 -36.18
C ALA A 42 -7.82 15.08 -34.69
N HIS A 43 -8.73 14.18 -34.33
CA HIS A 43 -9.23 13.98 -32.98
C HIS A 43 -9.24 12.49 -32.62
N PRO A 44 -9.10 12.13 -31.33
CA PRO A 44 -9.26 10.74 -30.90
C PRO A 44 -10.70 10.27 -31.15
N ALA A 45 -10.85 9.06 -31.68
CA ALA A 45 -12.14 8.40 -31.86
C ALA A 45 -12.78 8.01 -30.52
N TYR A 46 -11.94 7.69 -29.53
CA TYR A 46 -12.36 7.40 -28.16
C TYR A 46 -11.43 8.09 -27.15
N ASN A 47 -12.02 8.64 -26.10
CA ASN A 47 -11.33 9.24 -24.97
C ASN A 47 -12.18 9.01 -23.71
N ILE A 48 -11.77 8.09 -22.85
CA ILE A 48 -12.47 7.74 -21.61
C ILE A 48 -11.52 7.86 -20.40
N SER A 49 -12.06 8.10 -19.21
CA SER A 49 -11.32 8.15 -17.94
C SER A 49 -11.99 7.30 -16.88
N GLY A 50 -11.26 6.92 -15.82
CA GLY A 50 -11.90 6.49 -14.57
C GLY A 50 -12.72 7.63 -13.93
N THR A 51 -13.54 7.29 -12.94
CA THR A 51 -14.41 8.25 -12.23
C THR A 51 -13.85 8.63 -10.86
N ASP A 52 -14.24 9.79 -10.34
CA ASP A 52 -13.78 10.30 -9.05
C ASP A 52 -14.35 9.50 -7.86
N GLU A 53 -15.44 8.77 -8.06
CA GLU A 53 -15.97 7.79 -7.11
C GLU A 53 -15.06 6.55 -6.97
N GLY A 54 -14.14 6.32 -7.92
CA GLY A 54 -13.20 5.19 -7.92
C GLY A 54 -13.56 4.08 -8.91
N ALA A 55 -14.57 4.25 -9.75
CA ALA A 55 -15.00 3.26 -10.72
C ALA A 55 -14.21 3.34 -12.03
N LYS A 56 -14.02 2.19 -12.69
CA LYS A 56 -13.45 2.14 -14.04
C LYS A 56 -14.51 2.50 -15.09
N THR A 57 -14.05 3.04 -16.22
CA THR A 57 -14.87 3.14 -17.43
C THR A 57 -14.43 2.09 -18.44
N VAL A 58 -15.39 1.36 -19.02
CA VAL A 58 -15.16 0.35 -20.04
C VAL A 58 -15.95 0.71 -21.29
N GLN A 59 -15.31 0.65 -22.46
CA GLN A 59 -15.97 0.82 -23.75
C GLN A 59 -15.49 -0.25 -24.73
N SER A 60 -16.38 -0.75 -25.57
CA SER A 60 -16.05 -1.70 -26.64
C SER A 60 -16.62 -1.22 -27.97
N PHE A 61 -15.90 -1.45 -29.06
CA PHE A 61 -16.29 -1.06 -30.42
C PHE A 61 -15.71 -2.00 -31.47
N ALA A 62 -16.34 -2.06 -32.64
CA ALA A 62 -15.80 -2.76 -33.80
C ALA A 62 -14.89 -1.82 -34.61
N VAL A 63 -13.76 -2.33 -35.11
CA VAL A 63 -12.84 -1.58 -35.99
C VAL A 63 -13.57 -1.22 -37.30
N PRO A 64 -13.62 0.06 -37.72
CA PRO A 64 -14.26 0.47 -38.98
C PRO A 64 -13.57 -0.09 -40.23
N ASN A 65 -14.32 -0.18 -41.34
CA ASN A 65 -13.84 -0.74 -42.61
C ASN A 65 -12.61 -0.04 -43.22
N ASN A 66 -12.42 1.24 -42.91
CA ASN A 66 -11.31 2.07 -43.39
C ASN A 66 -10.16 2.21 -42.37
N VAL A 67 -10.13 1.40 -41.30
CA VAL A 67 -9.12 1.49 -40.23
C VAL A 67 -8.32 0.19 -40.14
N TYR A 68 -6.99 0.30 -40.25
CA TYR A 68 -6.06 -0.86 -40.21
C TYR A 68 -4.89 -0.67 -39.25
N LYS A 69 -4.78 0.50 -38.62
CA LYS A 69 -3.94 0.72 -37.43
C LYS A 69 -4.69 1.63 -36.47
N LEU A 70 -4.46 1.45 -35.18
CA LEU A 70 -4.85 2.43 -34.17
C LEU A 70 -3.63 2.84 -33.35
N ARG A 71 -3.56 4.14 -33.04
CA ARG A 71 -2.66 4.68 -32.04
C ARG A 71 -3.39 4.76 -30.72
N PHE A 72 -2.76 4.31 -29.63
CA PHE A 72 -3.34 4.37 -28.30
C PHE A 72 -2.43 5.12 -27.31
N GLU A 73 -3.08 5.70 -26.30
CA GLU A 73 -2.46 6.23 -25.09
C GLU A 73 -3.29 5.73 -23.90
N LEU A 74 -2.71 4.86 -23.08
CA LEU A 74 -3.29 4.38 -21.83
C LEU A 74 -2.58 5.06 -20.67
N VAL A 75 -3.34 5.52 -19.68
CA VAL A 75 -2.83 6.05 -18.41
C VAL A 75 -3.43 5.22 -17.29
N GLY A 76 -2.60 4.58 -16.46
CA GLY A 76 -3.03 3.89 -15.25
C GLY A 76 -3.40 4.87 -14.13
N GLY A 77 -4.23 4.43 -13.18
CA GLY A 77 -4.55 5.25 -12.01
C GLY A 77 -3.33 5.42 -11.11
N ALA A 78 -3.07 6.64 -10.62
CA ALA A 78 -2.14 6.85 -9.52
C ALA A 78 -2.68 6.19 -8.22
N GLY A 79 -1.83 5.96 -7.24
CA GLY A 79 -2.30 5.72 -5.87
C GLY A 79 -2.83 7.00 -5.22
N GLY A 80 -3.46 6.86 -4.06
CA GLY A 80 -3.86 7.99 -3.23
C GLY A 80 -2.74 8.46 -2.30
N THR A 81 -2.95 9.62 -1.67
CA THR A 81 -2.23 10.04 -0.46
C THR A 81 -3.17 10.70 0.54
N ASN A 82 -2.76 10.75 1.80
CA ASN A 82 -3.40 11.56 2.84
C ASN A 82 -2.78 12.96 2.97
N ASN A 83 -1.54 13.18 2.51
CA ASN A 83 -0.83 14.45 2.67
C ASN A 83 0.41 14.56 1.74
N ARG A 84 1.00 15.75 1.61
CA ARG A 84 2.16 16.01 0.74
C ARG A 84 3.50 15.40 1.21
N MET A 85 3.60 14.95 2.46
CA MET A 85 4.85 14.42 3.03
C MET A 85 5.04 12.92 2.79
N THR A 86 3.96 12.17 2.53
CA THR A 86 4.02 10.79 2.03
C THR A 86 3.51 10.74 0.58
N PRO A 87 4.41 10.79 -0.44
CA PRO A 87 4.01 10.87 -1.84
C PRO A 87 3.30 9.61 -2.34
N ALA A 88 2.22 9.80 -3.11
CA ALA A 88 1.55 8.75 -3.87
C ALA A 88 2.36 8.30 -5.09
N GLY A 89 2.13 7.07 -5.54
CA GLY A 89 2.73 6.53 -6.76
C GLY A 89 1.99 7.03 -7.99
N SER A 90 2.72 7.46 -9.02
CA SER A 90 2.12 7.73 -10.33
C SER A 90 1.77 6.43 -11.07
N GLY A 91 0.69 6.45 -11.84
CA GLY A 91 0.41 5.40 -12.82
C GLY A 91 1.34 5.49 -14.02
N ALA A 92 1.32 4.45 -14.87
CA ALA A 92 2.06 4.43 -16.12
C ALA A 92 1.29 5.15 -17.22
N LYS A 93 2.02 5.79 -18.12
CA LYS A 93 1.56 6.17 -19.45
C LYS A 93 2.17 5.22 -20.47
N VAL A 94 1.32 4.47 -21.15
CA VAL A 94 1.69 3.45 -22.15
C VAL A 94 1.12 3.86 -23.50
N THR A 95 1.99 4.05 -24.49
CA THR A 95 1.61 4.47 -25.84
C THR A 95 2.11 3.49 -26.89
N GLY A 96 1.43 3.42 -28.02
CA GLY A 96 1.91 2.67 -29.19
C GLY A 96 0.94 2.70 -30.36
N ILE A 97 1.33 2.04 -31.45
CA ILE A 97 0.53 1.83 -32.65
C ILE A 97 0.42 0.34 -32.92
N ILE A 98 -0.80 -0.18 -33.06
CA ILE A 98 -1.07 -1.61 -33.31
C ILE A 98 -1.84 -1.75 -34.64
N PRO A 99 -1.44 -2.67 -35.53
CA PRO A 99 -2.25 -3.02 -36.70
C PRO A 99 -3.52 -3.75 -36.28
N VAL A 100 -4.63 -3.48 -36.96
CA VAL A 100 -5.96 -4.01 -36.66
C VAL A 100 -6.68 -4.46 -37.91
N THR A 101 -7.62 -5.40 -37.74
CA THR A 101 -8.48 -5.89 -38.83
C THR A 101 -9.86 -5.23 -38.69
N PRO A 102 -10.44 -4.68 -39.78
CA PRO A 102 -11.85 -4.29 -39.78
C PRO A 102 -12.79 -5.38 -39.24
N GLY A 103 -13.74 -4.98 -38.39
CA GLY A 103 -14.67 -5.88 -37.73
C GLY A 103 -14.14 -6.55 -36.44
N SER A 104 -12.83 -6.52 -36.15
CA SER A 104 -12.31 -6.94 -34.84
C SER A 104 -12.92 -6.08 -33.72
N THR A 105 -13.14 -6.67 -32.55
CA THR A 105 -13.66 -5.98 -31.37
C THR A 105 -12.51 -5.44 -30.53
N VAL A 106 -12.43 -4.12 -30.39
CA VAL A 106 -11.52 -3.47 -29.44
C VAL A 106 -12.29 -3.21 -28.14
N GLN A 107 -11.66 -3.53 -27.01
CA GLN A 107 -12.11 -3.13 -25.68
C GLN A 107 -11.05 -2.22 -25.04
N ILE A 108 -11.49 -1.08 -24.52
CA ILE A 108 -10.67 -0.14 -23.77
C ILE A 108 -11.21 0.02 -22.36
N ILE A 109 -10.29 0.06 -21.39
CA ILE A 109 -10.58 0.13 -19.96
C ILE A 109 -9.74 1.26 -19.37
N ALA A 110 -10.39 2.32 -18.89
CA ALA A 110 -9.75 3.39 -18.14
C ALA A 110 -9.97 3.18 -16.64
N ALA A 111 -8.87 3.05 -15.90
CA ALA A 111 -8.89 2.87 -14.45
C ALA A 111 -9.16 4.17 -13.68
N ALA A 112 -9.64 4.05 -12.45
CA ALA A 112 -9.62 5.12 -11.47
C ALA A 112 -8.30 5.13 -10.67
N GLY A 113 -7.97 6.29 -10.10
CA GLY A 113 -6.90 6.40 -9.11
C GLY A 113 -7.30 5.81 -7.76
N GLY A 114 -6.33 5.49 -6.92
CA GLY A 114 -6.51 5.27 -5.49
C GLY A 114 -6.82 6.58 -4.76
N ILE A 115 -7.09 6.51 -3.46
CA ILE A 115 -7.50 7.65 -2.64
C ILE A 115 -7.01 7.50 -1.20
N GLY A 116 -6.73 8.62 -0.54
CA GLY A 116 -6.73 8.71 0.92
C GLY A 116 -7.87 9.65 1.33
N ASP A 117 -8.76 9.24 2.25
CA ASP A 117 -9.89 10.07 2.73
C ASP A 117 -9.64 10.54 4.18
N GLY A 118 -8.42 11.06 4.38
CA GLY A 118 -7.89 11.33 5.71
C GLY A 118 -7.47 10.04 6.42
N SER A 119 -6.64 10.20 7.46
CA SER A 119 -6.05 9.08 8.18
C SER A 119 -7.04 8.25 9.00
N LEU A 120 -8.34 8.55 9.03
CA LEU A 120 -9.34 7.87 9.87
C LEU A 120 -10.37 7.06 9.07
N THR A 121 -10.25 7.04 7.74
CA THR A 121 -11.26 6.47 6.84
C THR A 121 -10.66 5.33 6.02
N PRO A 122 -11.20 4.10 6.10
CA PRO A 122 -10.85 3.02 5.18
C PRO A 122 -11.17 3.39 3.73
N THR A 123 -10.33 2.95 2.78
CA THR A 123 -10.47 3.34 1.36
C THR A 123 -10.39 2.14 0.42
N ALA A 124 -11.29 2.07 -0.56
CA ALA A 124 -11.19 1.11 -1.65
C ALA A 124 -10.07 1.52 -2.64
N GLY A 125 -9.37 0.55 -3.19
CA GLY A 125 -8.46 0.76 -4.33
C GLY A 125 -9.19 1.26 -5.57
N GLY A 126 -8.48 1.97 -6.44
CA GLY A 126 -9.03 2.40 -7.73
C GLY A 126 -9.36 1.20 -8.61
N GLU A 127 -10.58 1.13 -9.16
CA GLU A 127 -10.93 0.05 -10.08
C GLU A 127 -10.16 0.16 -11.41
N GLY A 128 -9.90 -0.98 -12.04
CA GLY A 128 -9.29 -1.04 -13.36
C GLY A 128 -9.47 -2.40 -14.03
N TYR A 129 -8.63 -2.68 -15.01
CA TYR A 129 -8.53 -4.02 -15.60
C TYR A 129 -8.01 -5.03 -14.55
N GLY A 130 -6.98 -4.65 -13.80
CA GLY A 130 -6.79 -5.05 -12.40
C GLY A 130 -7.15 -3.88 -11.48
N ASN A 131 -7.61 -4.19 -10.27
CA ASN A 131 -7.96 -3.21 -9.24
C ASN A 131 -6.76 -2.90 -8.32
N GLY A 132 -6.62 -1.64 -7.90
CA GLY A 132 -5.65 -1.26 -6.89
C GLY A 132 -5.95 -1.92 -5.54
N GLY A 133 -4.92 -2.06 -4.70
CA GLY A 133 -5.05 -2.56 -3.34
C GLY A 133 -5.80 -1.56 -2.46
N SER A 134 -6.77 -2.05 -1.69
CA SER A 134 -7.57 -1.28 -0.75
C SER A 134 -6.84 -1.11 0.58
N VAL A 135 -7.28 -0.14 1.38
CA VAL A 135 -6.91 0.01 2.80
C VAL A 135 -8.18 -0.33 3.60
N PRO A 136 -8.39 -1.63 3.93
CA PRO A 136 -9.63 -2.10 4.53
C PRO A 136 -9.81 -1.61 5.97
N ALA A 137 -11.05 -1.65 6.46
CA ALA A 137 -11.34 -1.43 7.88
C ALA A 137 -10.66 -2.50 8.74
N TYR A 138 -10.11 -2.10 9.88
CA TYR A 138 -9.41 -3.01 10.79
C TYR A 138 -10.14 -3.11 12.13
N THR A 139 -10.18 -4.32 12.69
CA THR A 139 -10.83 -4.59 13.97
C THR A 139 -9.80 -5.13 14.95
N ILE A 140 -9.45 -4.32 15.95
CA ILE A 140 -8.66 -4.74 17.11
C ILE A 140 -9.44 -5.84 17.86
N PRO A 141 -8.80 -6.92 18.36
CA PRO A 141 -9.50 -8.00 19.05
C PRO A 141 -10.38 -7.49 20.21
N ALA A 142 -11.65 -7.90 20.21
CA ALA A 142 -12.66 -7.36 21.14
C ALA A 142 -12.33 -7.60 22.64
N ASN A 143 -11.52 -8.62 22.96
CA ASN A 143 -11.03 -8.85 24.32
C ASN A 143 -10.00 -7.78 24.76
N VAL A 144 -9.23 -7.21 23.82
CA VAL A 144 -8.26 -6.15 24.10
C VAL A 144 -8.98 -4.84 24.32
N THR A 145 -9.93 -4.48 23.45
CA THR A 145 -10.71 -3.24 23.61
C THR A 145 -11.51 -3.28 24.92
N ALA A 146 -12.17 -4.41 25.23
CA ALA A 146 -12.91 -4.57 26.49
C ALA A 146 -12.02 -4.49 27.75
N GLN A 147 -10.75 -4.93 27.69
CA GLN A 147 -9.80 -4.77 28.80
C GLN A 147 -9.41 -3.29 29.01
N VAL A 148 -9.15 -2.56 27.93
CA VAL A 148 -8.84 -1.12 27.98
C VAL A 148 -10.07 -0.32 28.45
N ASP A 149 -11.25 -0.59 27.90
CA ASP A 149 -12.49 0.10 28.24
C ASP A 149 -12.94 -0.16 29.68
N ALA A 150 -12.61 -1.32 30.26
CA ALA A 150 -12.83 -1.62 31.68
C ALA A 150 -11.92 -0.81 32.63
N LYS A 151 -10.79 -0.29 32.14
CA LYS A 151 -9.89 0.62 32.88
C LYS A 151 -10.27 2.09 32.65
N TYR A 152 -10.56 2.45 31.41
CA TYR A 152 -10.94 3.80 31.02
C TYR A 152 -11.90 3.73 29.84
N ALA A 153 -13.20 3.96 30.08
CA ALA A 153 -14.24 3.78 29.07
C ALA A 153 -14.30 4.92 28.03
N ASP A 154 -13.95 6.14 28.43
CA ASP A 154 -14.15 7.34 27.61
C ASP A 154 -13.25 7.36 26.34
N PRO A 155 -13.60 8.18 25.33
CA PRO A 155 -12.75 8.42 24.17
C PRO A 155 -11.41 9.07 24.58
N ALA A 156 -10.31 8.60 24.00
CA ALA A 156 -8.97 9.13 24.24
C ALA A 156 -8.13 9.14 22.97
N ASN A 157 -7.11 10.00 22.90
CA ASN A 157 -6.14 10.00 21.80
C ASN A 157 -5.36 8.67 21.72
N SER A 158 -5.18 8.01 22.87
CA SER A 158 -4.60 6.67 23.01
C SER A 158 -5.53 5.54 22.53
N LYS A 159 -6.78 5.83 22.13
CA LYS A 159 -7.72 4.91 21.47
C LYS A 159 -7.89 5.27 19.99
N SER A 160 -6.83 5.11 19.20
CA SER A 160 -6.74 5.59 17.82
C SER A 160 -6.63 4.46 16.80
N GLN A 161 -7.20 4.68 15.60
CA GLN A 161 -7.02 3.79 14.46
C GLN A 161 -6.69 4.65 13.24
N VAL A 162 -5.67 4.26 12.48
CA VAL A 162 -5.20 5.06 11.35
C VAL A 162 -5.07 4.24 10.06
N TYR A 163 -5.47 4.85 8.94
CA TYR A 163 -5.59 4.23 7.61
C TYR A 163 -4.75 4.99 6.58
N ALA A 164 -3.86 4.26 5.90
CA ALA A 164 -3.04 4.79 4.80
C ALA A 164 -3.89 5.04 3.54
N ALA A 165 -3.26 5.26 2.39
CA ALA A 165 -3.98 5.47 1.13
C ALA A 165 -3.99 4.23 0.23
N SER A 166 -5.04 4.09 -0.58
CA SER A 166 -5.23 2.97 -1.49
C SER A 166 -4.44 3.11 -2.80
N GLY A 167 -4.19 1.98 -3.47
CA GLY A 167 -3.49 1.94 -4.76
C GLY A 167 -4.41 2.22 -5.96
N GLY A 168 -3.80 2.56 -7.10
CA GLY A 168 -4.50 2.82 -8.35
C GLY A 168 -4.76 1.58 -9.20
N GLY A 169 -5.83 1.61 -9.99
CA GLY A 169 -6.16 0.56 -10.96
C GLY A 169 -5.33 0.63 -12.25
N SER A 170 -5.33 -0.45 -13.04
CA SER A 170 -4.61 -0.49 -14.32
C SER A 170 -5.53 -0.25 -15.51
N SER A 171 -5.09 0.56 -16.46
CA SER A 171 -5.81 0.78 -17.73
C SER A 171 -5.35 -0.23 -18.78
N ALA A 172 -6.22 -0.66 -19.68
CA ALA A 172 -5.91 -1.70 -20.67
C ALA A 172 -6.56 -1.46 -22.04
N LEU A 173 -5.93 -2.03 -23.06
CA LEU A 173 -6.48 -2.20 -24.40
C LEU A 173 -6.39 -3.67 -24.81
N LEU A 174 -7.52 -4.22 -25.24
CA LEU A 174 -7.67 -5.59 -25.71
C LEU A 174 -8.27 -5.58 -27.13
N ILE A 175 -7.87 -6.55 -27.95
CA ILE A 175 -8.43 -6.79 -29.29
C ILE A 175 -8.83 -8.25 -29.39
N ASP A 176 -10.11 -8.51 -29.68
CA ASP A 176 -10.71 -9.84 -29.73
C ASP A 176 -10.41 -10.67 -28.45
N GLY A 177 -10.43 -10.01 -27.29
CA GLY A 177 -10.10 -10.57 -25.98
C GLY A 177 -8.60 -10.75 -25.68
N THR A 178 -7.72 -10.50 -26.66
CA THR A 178 -6.26 -10.57 -26.48
C THR A 178 -5.71 -9.24 -25.96
N VAL A 179 -4.93 -9.27 -24.88
CA VAL A 179 -4.31 -8.06 -24.29
C VAL A 179 -3.22 -7.50 -25.21
N VAL A 180 -3.37 -6.24 -25.61
CA VAL A 180 -2.39 -5.50 -26.42
C VAL A 180 -1.49 -4.64 -25.53
N ALA A 181 -2.06 -3.96 -24.54
CA ALA A 181 -1.29 -3.14 -23.62
C ALA A 181 -1.98 -3.02 -22.25
N VAL A 182 -1.18 -2.87 -21.20
CA VAL A 182 -1.61 -2.58 -19.82
C VAL A 182 -0.74 -1.47 -19.27
N ALA A 183 -1.36 -0.39 -18.80
CA ALA A 183 -0.72 0.67 -18.03
C ALA A 183 -0.93 0.38 -16.54
N GLY A 184 0.14 0.05 -15.83
CA GLY A 184 0.12 -0.20 -14.40
C GLY A 184 -0.31 1.02 -13.58
N GLY A 185 -0.98 0.78 -12.46
CA GLY A 185 -1.33 1.79 -11.48
C GLY A 185 -0.21 2.01 -10.44
N GLY A 186 -0.23 3.18 -9.81
CA GLY A 186 0.69 3.53 -8.74
C GLY A 186 0.29 2.95 -7.38
N GLY A 187 1.26 2.76 -6.50
CA GLY A 187 1.00 2.38 -5.10
C GLY A 187 0.41 3.54 -4.29
N GLY A 188 -0.39 3.21 -3.28
CA GLY A 188 -0.91 4.17 -2.30
C GLY A 188 0.16 4.55 -1.27
N ALA A 189 0.17 5.83 -0.88
CA ALA A 189 1.08 6.34 0.13
C ALA A 189 0.85 5.68 1.50
N GLY A 190 1.94 5.48 2.25
CA GLY A 190 1.89 5.05 3.63
C GLY A 190 1.58 6.20 4.60
N MET A 191 1.78 5.92 5.88
CA MET A 191 1.49 6.83 6.97
C MET A 191 2.31 6.55 8.23
N THR A 192 2.43 7.57 9.07
CA THR A 192 2.83 7.41 10.47
C THR A 192 1.99 8.32 11.38
N SER A 193 1.80 7.91 12.62
CA SER A 193 1.16 8.66 13.69
C SER A 193 1.73 8.21 15.04
N SER A 194 1.96 9.14 15.97
CA SER A 194 2.53 8.83 17.29
C SER A 194 1.93 9.71 18.39
N GLY A 195 2.01 9.23 19.63
CA GLY A 195 1.54 9.95 20.80
C GLY A 195 2.19 9.45 22.09
N VAL A 196 2.01 10.20 23.17
CA VAL A 196 2.61 9.93 24.49
C VAL A 196 1.67 10.31 25.64
N SER A 197 1.96 9.78 26.83
CA SER A 197 1.33 10.16 28.10
C SER A 197 1.63 11.64 28.44
N TYR A 198 0.75 12.56 28.06
CA TYR A 198 0.90 13.97 28.38
C TYR A 198 0.42 14.29 29.80
N ALA A 199 1.10 15.25 30.42
CA ALA A 199 0.62 15.93 31.61
C ALA A 199 -0.43 16.99 31.22
N ASP A 200 -1.30 17.36 32.16
CA ASP A 200 -1.99 18.65 32.07
C ASP A 200 -0.94 19.79 32.08
N PRO A 201 -1.16 20.92 31.38
CA PRO A 201 -0.26 22.08 31.38
C PRO A 201 0.24 22.56 32.75
N TRP A 202 -0.53 22.38 33.83
CA TRP A 202 -0.10 22.70 35.20
C TRP A 202 0.99 21.77 35.74
N TYR A 203 1.04 20.53 35.28
CA TYR A 203 2.05 19.53 35.66
C TYR A 203 3.11 19.28 34.57
N SER A 204 2.89 19.77 33.34
CA SER A 204 3.79 19.57 32.19
C SER A 204 5.14 20.29 32.27
N ASN A 205 5.35 21.10 33.30
CA ASN A 205 6.56 21.91 33.49
C ASN A 205 7.58 21.27 34.44
N LEU A 206 7.44 19.97 34.73
CA LEU A 206 8.44 19.22 35.49
C LEU A 206 9.71 19.02 34.65
N ASP A 207 10.70 19.89 34.90
CA ASP A 207 12.00 19.91 34.24
C ASP A 207 12.62 18.51 34.12
N GLY A 208 13.12 18.21 32.92
CA GLY A 208 13.78 16.93 32.61
C GLY A 208 12.84 15.76 32.31
N GLN A 209 11.52 15.94 32.22
CA GLN A 209 10.61 14.84 31.84
C GLN A 209 11.04 14.21 30.50
N ILE A 210 11.43 12.94 30.58
CA ILE A 210 11.72 12.10 29.41
C ILE A 210 10.44 11.75 28.65
N ASP A 211 10.54 11.90 27.32
CA ASP A 211 9.50 11.69 26.33
C ASP A 211 9.60 10.27 25.75
N ALA A 212 8.53 9.48 25.86
CA ALA A 212 8.45 8.10 25.37
C ALA A 212 8.18 8.00 23.86
N GLY A 213 8.13 9.13 23.15
CA GLY A 213 7.76 9.23 21.74
C GLY A 213 8.96 9.33 20.79
N VAL A 214 8.62 9.46 19.51
CA VAL A 214 9.58 9.66 18.42
C VAL A 214 9.90 11.14 18.21
N ALA A 215 11.04 11.39 17.58
CA ALA A 215 11.53 12.72 17.26
C ALA A 215 10.64 13.39 16.20
N ALA A 216 10.30 14.66 16.41
CA ALA A 216 9.49 15.43 15.48
C ALA A 216 10.24 15.81 14.19
N LEU A 217 9.49 16.09 13.13
CA LEU A 217 10.02 16.69 11.90
C LEU A 217 10.69 18.04 12.18
N GLY A 218 11.88 18.26 11.61
CA GLY A 218 12.70 19.44 11.84
C GLY A 218 13.65 19.33 13.04
N SER A 219 13.64 18.21 13.77
CA SER A 219 14.63 17.93 14.81
C SER A 219 15.96 17.37 14.24
N ASP A 220 16.97 17.32 15.10
CA ASP A 220 18.28 16.68 14.91
C ASP A 220 18.21 15.19 14.54
N ALA A 221 17.09 14.52 14.82
CA ALA A 221 16.80 13.14 14.45
C ALA A 221 15.48 13.04 13.67
N SER A 222 15.24 13.97 12.75
CA SER A 222 14.02 14.02 11.93
C SER A 222 13.70 12.67 11.29
N PRO A 223 12.41 12.25 11.28
CA PRO A 223 11.97 11.04 10.62
C PRO A 223 12.13 11.16 9.10
N GLN A 224 12.29 10.02 8.43
CA GLN A 224 12.20 9.93 6.98
C GLN A 224 10.87 9.27 6.64
N PHE A 225 10.00 10.00 5.94
CA PHE A 225 8.74 9.44 5.44
C PHE A 225 8.98 8.56 4.21
N ASP A 226 8.06 7.63 4.00
CA ASP A 226 8.02 6.74 2.86
C ASP A 226 7.38 7.40 1.62
N ALA A 227 7.64 6.84 0.45
CA ALA A 227 7.02 7.20 -0.80
C ALA A 227 6.57 5.95 -1.54
N ALA A 228 5.40 6.01 -2.19
CA ALA A 228 4.85 4.86 -2.89
C ALA A 228 5.50 4.62 -4.26
N GLY A 229 5.49 3.36 -4.69
CA GLY A 229 6.02 2.96 -5.98
C GLY A 229 5.22 3.57 -7.14
N SER A 230 5.92 4.10 -8.14
CA SER A 230 5.36 4.59 -9.40
C SER A 230 5.57 3.59 -10.55
N ALA A 231 4.58 3.47 -11.44
CA ALA A 231 4.68 2.65 -12.64
C ALA A 231 5.32 3.47 -13.78
N SER A 232 6.64 3.49 -13.89
CA SER A 232 7.37 4.27 -14.91
C SER A 232 8.03 3.42 -16.01
N ALA A 233 7.95 2.09 -15.90
CA ALA A 233 8.53 1.12 -16.83
C ALA A 233 7.68 -0.17 -16.87
N ALA A 234 8.15 -1.18 -17.62
CA ALA A 234 7.48 -2.49 -17.67
C ALA A 234 7.41 -3.19 -16.30
N ALA A 235 8.42 -3.00 -15.45
CA ALA A 235 8.35 -3.31 -14.03
C ALA A 235 7.84 -2.07 -13.26
N GLY A 236 6.90 -2.26 -12.35
CA GLY A 236 6.56 -1.25 -11.36
C GLY A 236 7.72 -1.05 -10.38
N SER A 237 7.92 0.16 -9.88
CA SER A 237 8.90 0.40 -8.81
C SER A 237 8.34 0.01 -7.44
N ASN A 238 9.25 -0.34 -6.53
CA ASN A 238 8.94 -0.52 -5.11
C ASN A 238 8.62 0.83 -4.47
N GLY A 239 7.85 0.83 -3.38
CA GLY A 239 7.85 1.98 -2.48
C GLY A 239 9.19 2.09 -1.74
N THR A 240 9.58 3.30 -1.33
CA THR A 240 10.74 3.50 -0.43
C THR A 240 10.29 3.29 1.02
N PRO A 241 11.11 2.70 1.90
CA PRO A 241 10.78 2.57 3.32
C PRO A 241 10.92 3.91 4.05
N GLY A 242 10.20 4.03 5.17
CA GLY A 242 10.32 5.14 6.11
C GLY A 242 10.93 4.70 7.45
N TYR A 243 11.36 5.67 8.25
CA TYR A 243 11.80 5.43 9.62
C TYR A 243 11.48 6.59 10.58
N GLU A 244 11.33 6.25 11.85
CA GLU A 244 11.24 7.17 12.98
C GLU A 244 12.26 6.82 14.06
N ILE A 245 12.74 7.82 14.81
CA ILE A 245 13.80 7.66 15.82
C ILE A 245 13.24 8.09 17.17
N TYR A 246 13.42 7.29 18.23
CA TYR A 246 12.99 7.69 19.57
C TYR A 246 13.72 8.95 20.05
N LYS A 247 12.97 9.88 20.65
CA LYS A 247 13.49 11.18 21.08
C LYS A 247 14.52 11.05 22.21
N ALA A 248 14.21 10.21 23.20
CA ALA A 248 15.06 10.00 24.37
C ALA A 248 16.22 9.02 24.16
N GLU A 249 16.13 8.13 23.16
CA GLU A 249 17.13 7.08 22.93
C GLU A 249 17.38 6.87 21.43
N ARG A 250 18.30 7.67 20.86
CA ARG A 250 18.53 7.75 19.40
C ARG A 250 18.96 6.43 18.73
N SER A 251 19.43 5.46 19.51
CA SER A 251 19.74 4.09 19.06
C SER A 251 18.50 3.23 18.78
N LYS A 252 17.29 3.68 19.17
CA LYS A 252 16.03 3.01 18.88
C LYS A 252 15.40 3.65 17.65
N VAL A 253 15.48 2.95 16.53
CA VAL A 253 14.91 3.32 15.24
C VAL A 253 13.81 2.32 14.89
N LEU A 254 12.65 2.83 14.48
CA LEU A 254 11.56 2.05 13.93
C LEU A 254 11.58 2.21 12.41
N THR A 255 11.63 1.10 11.68
CA THR A 255 11.66 1.11 10.21
C THR A 255 10.46 0.34 9.69
N TYR A 256 9.64 1.00 8.89
CA TYR A 256 8.44 0.43 8.29
C TYR A 256 8.63 0.26 6.78
N ASN A 257 8.45 -0.98 6.32
CA ASN A 257 8.85 -1.39 4.97
C ASN A 257 7.70 -1.25 3.97
N SER A 258 8.02 -0.72 2.79
CA SER A 258 7.07 -0.54 1.69
C SER A 258 7.00 -1.77 0.77
N GLY A 259 5.92 -1.88 0.01
CA GLY A 259 5.66 -2.98 -0.92
C GLY A 259 6.55 -2.96 -2.16
N SER A 260 6.79 -4.14 -2.72
CA SER A 260 7.53 -4.29 -3.98
C SER A 260 6.64 -4.10 -5.19
N GLY A 261 7.21 -3.62 -6.30
CA GLY A 261 6.49 -3.49 -7.56
C GLY A 261 6.25 -4.84 -8.25
N GLY A 262 5.17 -4.92 -9.02
CA GLY A 262 4.88 -6.07 -9.89
C GLY A 262 5.66 -6.00 -11.21
N ALA A 263 6.02 -7.14 -11.78
CA ALA A 263 6.80 -7.21 -13.02
C ALA A 263 6.55 -8.50 -13.79
N ALA A 264 6.52 -8.41 -15.13
CA ALA A 264 6.44 -9.56 -16.04
C ALA A 264 5.29 -10.55 -15.73
N GLY A 265 4.15 -10.04 -15.24
CA GLY A 265 3.01 -10.86 -14.86
C GLY A 265 3.10 -11.52 -13.48
N VAL A 266 4.17 -11.26 -12.73
CA VAL A 266 4.35 -11.69 -11.34
C VAL A 266 4.01 -10.53 -10.40
N GLY A 267 3.16 -10.80 -9.41
CA GLY A 267 2.81 -9.85 -8.37
C GLY A 267 3.99 -9.52 -7.47
N GLY A 268 4.13 -8.24 -7.11
CA GLY A 268 5.13 -7.77 -6.17
C GLY A 268 4.85 -8.28 -4.76
N ALA A 269 5.92 -8.65 -4.05
CA ALA A 269 5.83 -9.02 -2.63
C ALA A 269 5.35 -7.82 -1.79
N GLY A 270 4.55 -8.10 -0.76
CA GLY A 270 4.24 -7.10 0.27
C GLY A 270 5.49 -6.71 1.07
N GLY A 271 5.44 -5.56 1.74
CA GLY A 271 6.53 -5.09 2.60
C GLY A 271 6.86 -6.12 3.67
N ALA A 272 8.14 -6.43 3.85
CA ALA A 272 8.55 -7.42 4.85
C ALA A 272 8.24 -6.92 6.27
N ALA A 273 7.73 -7.81 7.14
CA ALA A 273 7.74 -7.53 8.57
C ALA A 273 9.19 -7.40 9.06
N GLY A 274 9.47 -6.35 9.82
CA GLY A 274 10.74 -6.21 10.52
C GLY A 274 10.73 -6.94 11.87
N THR A 275 11.76 -6.69 12.67
CA THR A 275 11.78 -7.10 14.08
C THR A 275 11.23 -5.97 14.94
N LEU A 276 10.39 -6.29 15.93
CA LEU A 276 9.97 -5.30 16.93
C LEU A 276 11.18 -4.78 17.72
N PRO A 277 11.16 -3.50 18.17
CA PRO A 277 12.26 -2.93 18.93
C PRO A 277 12.46 -3.68 20.25
N ALA A 278 13.71 -4.02 20.57
CA ALA A 278 14.09 -4.53 21.89
C ALA A 278 14.29 -3.36 22.86
N SER A 279 14.05 -3.58 24.16
CA SER A 279 14.24 -2.57 25.22
C SER A 279 15.68 -2.02 25.27
N GLY A 280 15.82 -0.76 25.67
CA GLY A 280 17.10 -0.08 25.91
C GLY A 280 17.28 0.31 27.37
N PRO A 281 18.34 1.07 27.72
CA PRO A 281 18.50 1.64 29.05
C PRO A 281 17.47 2.72 29.39
N ILE A 282 16.89 3.43 28.41
CA ILE A 282 15.98 4.56 28.63
C ILE A 282 14.55 4.22 28.20
N ILE A 283 14.38 3.64 27.00
CA ILE A 283 13.07 3.28 26.45
C ILE A 283 12.89 1.76 26.40
N GLY A 284 11.83 1.28 27.04
CA GLY A 284 11.39 -0.11 26.99
C GLY A 284 10.22 -0.32 26.02
N PHE A 285 10.05 -1.59 25.62
CA PHE A 285 8.96 -2.04 24.73
C PHE A 285 8.22 -3.27 25.30
N GLU A 286 8.51 -3.60 26.55
CA GLU A 286 8.05 -4.78 27.26
C GLU A 286 7.20 -4.38 28.47
N THR A 287 6.33 -5.29 28.91
CA THR A 287 5.52 -5.11 30.11
C THR A 287 6.41 -4.99 31.35
N THR A 288 6.28 -3.90 32.08
CA THR A 288 7.03 -3.63 33.31
C THR A 288 6.24 -2.69 34.22
N ASN A 289 6.59 -2.58 35.51
CA ASN A 289 5.97 -1.61 36.42
C ASN A 289 4.43 -1.73 36.54
N ASN A 290 3.90 -2.96 36.41
CA ASN A 290 2.47 -3.26 36.25
C ASN A 290 1.78 -2.50 35.10
N GLN A 291 2.52 -2.02 34.11
CA GLN A 291 1.99 -1.44 32.89
C GLN A 291 2.21 -2.44 31.76
N VAL A 292 1.12 -3.01 31.25
CA VAL A 292 1.15 -4.00 30.18
C VAL A 292 1.36 -3.28 28.86
N LEU A 293 2.33 -3.74 28.08
CA LEU A 293 2.62 -3.28 26.73
C LEU A 293 2.50 -4.45 25.76
N PHE A 294 1.84 -4.22 24.63
CA PHE A 294 1.80 -5.14 23.49
C PHE A 294 2.07 -4.37 22.20
N SER A 295 2.88 -4.95 21.31
CA SER A 295 3.26 -4.39 20.02
C SER A 295 3.18 -5.45 18.93
N GLN A 296 2.93 -5.05 17.69
CA GLN A 296 2.81 -5.97 16.54
C GLN A 296 3.49 -5.40 15.29
N PHE A 297 4.11 -6.29 14.51
CA PHE A 297 4.61 -6.01 13.17
C PHE A 297 4.06 -7.09 12.23
N VAL A 298 3.30 -6.69 11.21
CA VAL A 298 2.65 -7.55 10.22
C VAL A 298 3.20 -7.23 8.83
N ALA A 299 3.50 -8.28 8.06
CA ALA A 299 3.98 -8.13 6.68
C ALA A 299 2.85 -7.66 5.75
N GLY A 300 3.19 -6.93 4.70
CA GLY A 300 2.28 -6.55 3.64
C GLY A 300 1.78 -7.76 2.85
N ASN A 301 0.66 -7.58 2.16
CA ASN A 301 0.10 -8.57 1.23
C ASN A 301 0.76 -8.43 -0.15
N ALA A 302 1.00 -9.54 -0.83
CA ALA A 302 1.48 -9.54 -2.20
C ALA A 302 0.38 -9.13 -3.19
N GLY A 303 0.77 -8.49 -4.29
CA GLY A 303 -0.12 -8.30 -5.45
C GLY A 303 -0.36 -9.62 -6.19
N THR A 304 -1.38 -9.65 -7.06
CA THR A 304 -1.70 -10.87 -7.82
C THR A 304 -1.05 -10.91 -9.21
N ASN A 305 -0.97 -12.11 -9.78
CA ASN A 305 -0.31 -12.39 -11.05
C ASN A 305 -1.22 -12.12 -12.27
N GLY A 306 -0.61 -12.03 -13.46
CA GLY A 306 -1.30 -11.92 -14.75
C GLY A 306 -1.52 -10.48 -15.24
N PHE A 307 -2.15 -10.31 -16.42
CA PHE A 307 -2.39 -8.99 -17.04
C PHE A 307 -3.39 -8.12 -16.25
N ALA A 308 -4.29 -8.75 -15.51
CA ALA A 308 -5.24 -8.13 -14.59
C ALA A 308 -4.81 -8.35 -13.12
N GLY A 309 -3.51 -8.23 -12.85
CA GLY A 309 -2.96 -8.37 -11.50
C GLY A 309 -3.45 -7.24 -10.60
N ASN A 310 -4.12 -7.59 -9.51
CA ASN A 310 -4.58 -6.64 -8.50
C ASN A 310 -3.43 -6.24 -7.59
N GLY A 311 -3.46 -5.01 -7.09
CA GLY A 311 -2.58 -4.59 -6.00
C GLY A 311 -2.89 -5.35 -4.71
N GLY A 312 -1.88 -5.58 -3.88
CA GLY A 312 -2.08 -6.15 -2.54
C GLY A 312 -2.82 -5.16 -1.63
N ASP A 313 -3.84 -5.63 -0.91
CA ASP A 313 -4.56 -4.83 0.09
C ASP A 313 -3.65 -4.52 1.29
N GLY A 314 -3.87 -3.38 1.95
CA GLY A 314 -3.17 -2.97 3.16
C GLY A 314 -3.23 -4.03 4.26
N ALA A 315 -2.09 -4.29 4.90
CA ALA A 315 -2.00 -5.12 6.08
C ALA A 315 -2.31 -4.29 7.33
N GLY A 316 -2.89 -4.89 8.36
CA GLY A 316 -3.23 -4.21 9.62
C GLY A 316 -2.44 -4.74 10.81
N ALA A 317 -2.01 -3.84 11.69
CA ALA A 317 -1.31 -4.16 12.95
C ALA A 317 -1.87 -3.34 14.12
N TYR A 318 -1.80 -3.86 15.35
CA TYR A 318 -2.25 -3.15 16.56
C TYR A 318 -1.26 -3.23 17.73
N SER A 319 -1.37 -2.26 18.64
CA SER A 319 -0.69 -2.20 19.94
C SER A 319 -1.69 -1.82 21.03
N TYR A 320 -1.35 -2.06 22.30
CA TYR A 320 -2.17 -1.59 23.42
C TYR A 320 -1.35 -1.43 24.70
N GLN A 321 -1.88 -0.60 25.59
CA GLN A 321 -1.37 -0.34 26.94
C GLN A 321 -2.48 -0.56 27.97
N LEU A 322 -2.15 -1.16 29.10
CA LEU A 322 -3.03 -1.24 30.29
C LEU A 322 -2.25 -0.87 31.54
N ASP A 323 -2.88 -0.12 32.45
CA ASP A 323 -2.37 0.08 33.80
C ASP A 323 -2.98 -0.95 34.77
N GLU A 324 -2.14 -1.85 35.26
CA GLU A 324 -2.45 -2.83 36.31
C GLU A 324 -1.90 -2.41 37.69
N ASN A 325 -1.43 -1.17 37.85
CA ASN A 325 -1.27 -0.62 39.18
C ASN A 325 -2.64 -0.49 39.88
N PRO A 326 -2.74 -0.70 41.20
CA PRO A 326 -4.04 -0.64 41.88
C PRO A 326 -4.63 0.77 41.76
N ALA A 327 -5.92 0.87 41.39
CA ALA A 327 -6.58 2.16 41.18
C ALA A 327 -6.59 3.06 42.44
N SER A 328 -6.51 2.46 43.65
CA SER A 328 -6.36 3.18 44.91
C SER A 328 -4.98 3.82 45.15
N VAL A 329 -4.01 3.60 44.24
CA VAL A 329 -2.67 4.19 44.33
C VAL A 329 -2.60 5.42 43.46
N HIS A 330 -2.74 6.56 44.14
CA HIS A 330 -2.59 7.90 43.58
C HIS A 330 -1.16 8.11 43.06
N GLU A 331 -1.03 8.91 42.00
CA GLU A 331 0.26 9.49 41.64
C GLU A 331 0.56 10.65 42.58
N LYS A 332 1.81 10.76 43.03
CA LYS A 332 2.23 11.84 43.93
C LYS A 332 3.54 12.42 43.45
N GLY A 333 3.74 13.70 43.69
CA GLY A 333 5.02 14.35 43.44
C GLY A 333 5.09 15.75 44.00
N THR A 334 6.21 16.41 43.75
CA THR A 334 6.50 17.76 44.22
C THR A 334 7.20 18.52 43.11
N TYR A 335 6.73 19.73 42.82
CA TYR A 335 7.37 20.68 41.91
C TYR A 335 7.54 22.01 42.64
N GLU A 336 8.78 22.50 42.71
CA GLU A 336 9.17 23.60 43.62
C GLU A 336 8.69 23.28 45.06
N ASP A 337 8.01 24.22 45.73
CA ASP A 337 7.42 24.03 47.06
C ASP A 337 5.99 23.43 47.03
N ARG A 338 5.47 23.04 45.86
CA ARG A 338 4.10 22.54 45.68
C ARG A 338 4.07 21.02 45.52
N SER A 339 3.49 20.34 46.50
CA SER A 339 3.17 18.90 46.39
C SER A 339 1.78 18.67 45.82
N TRP A 340 1.63 17.58 45.08
CA TRP A 340 0.37 17.14 44.48
C TRP A 340 0.15 15.64 44.76
N ASP A 341 -1.12 15.26 44.81
CA ASP A 341 -1.61 13.91 45.16
C ASP A 341 -2.85 13.69 44.29
N LEU A 342 -2.73 12.79 43.30
CA LEU A 342 -3.61 12.69 42.14
C LEU A 342 -4.23 11.30 42.04
N ASP A 343 -5.55 11.22 42.15
CA ASP A 343 -6.32 10.05 41.74
C ASP A 343 -6.43 10.04 40.20
N VAL A 344 -5.60 9.22 39.56
CA VAL A 344 -5.51 9.05 38.10
C VAL A 344 -6.85 8.71 37.45
N TYR A 345 -7.80 8.13 38.18
CA TYR A 345 -9.10 7.70 37.66
C TYR A 345 -10.24 8.66 38.00
N ASN A 346 -10.18 9.36 39.15
CA ASN A 346 -11.32 10.13 39.67
C ASN A 346 -11.14 11.67 39.67
N ASP A 347 -9.92 12.19 39.48
CA ASP A 347 -9.69 13.64 39.47
C ASP A 347 -10.08 14.31 38.14
N GLU A 348 -10.24 15.65 38.18
CA GLU A 348 -10.58 16.47 37.01
C GLU A 348 -9.55 16.26 35.87
N GLY A 349 -10.05 15.80 34.72
CA GLY A 349 -9.24 15.44 33.54
C GLY A 349 -8.92 13.94 33.37
N ALA A 350 -9.19 13.11 34.39
CA ALA A 350 -9.10 11.63 34.36
C ALA A 350 -7.90 11.08 33.57
N TYR A 351 -6.72 11.14 34.19
CA TYR A 351 -5.42 10.85 33.57
C TYR A 351 -5.20 9.39 33.17
N ALA A 352 -6.10 8.48 33.53
CA ALA A 352 -6.06 7.06 33.14
C ALA A 352 -5.92 6.84 31.62
N GLN A 353 -6.43 7.75 30.79
CA GLN A 353 -6.23 7.76 29.32
C GLN A 353 -4.75 7.72 28.88
N ASN A 354 -3.85 8.26 29.71
CA ASN A 354 -2.42 8.30 29.40
C ASN A 354 -1.74 6.94 29.51
N PHE A 355 -2.35 5.98 30.22
CA PHE A 355 -1.77 4.68 30.53
C PHE A 355 -2.57 3.51 29.95
N ASN A 356 -3.82 3.76 29.54
CA ASN A 356 -4.75 2.78 29.02
C ASN A 356 -5.16 3.19 27.61
N GLY A 357 -4.93 2.34 26.63
CA GLY A 357 -5.19 2.66 25.22
C GLY A 357 -5.01 1.46 24.30
N TYR A 358 -5.53 1.58 23.09
CA TYR A 358 -5.30 0.66 21.99
C TYR A 358 -5.08 1.46 20.70
N GLN A 359 -4.15 1.01 19.87
CA GLN A 359 -3.81 1.66 18.61
C GLN A 359 -3.83 0.66 17.47
N SER A 360 -4.20 1.07 16.26
CA SER A 360 -3.97 0.25 15.06
C SER A 360 -3.67 1.06 13.81
N VAL A 361 -2.94 0.47 12.89
CA VAL A 361 -2.61 1.03 11.57
C VAL A 361 -2.93 0.04 10.47
N VAL A 362 -3.39 0.54 9.31
CA VAL A 362 -3.44 -0.22 8.05
C VAL A 362 -2.54 0.42 7.01
N SER A 363 -1.66 -0.38 6.40
CA SER A 363 -0.65 0.06 5.43
C SER A 363 -1.22 0.42 4.05
N GLY A 364 -0.41 1.10 3.23
CA GLY A 364 -0.80 1.56 1.89
C GLY A 364 -0.95 0.40 0.89
N GLY A 365 -1.98 0.46 0.07
CA GLY A 365 -2.30 -0.57 -0.92
C GLY A 365 -1.41 -0.53 -2.17
N GLY A 366 -1.13 -1.69 -2.77
CA GLY A 366 -0.33 -1.79 -4.00
C GLY A 366 -1.08 -1.30 -5.25
N GLY A 367 -0.36 -0.92 -6.32
CA GLY A 367 -0.95 -0.58 -7.62
C GLY A 367 -1.24 -1.81 -8.49
N ALA A 368 -2.26 -1.77 -9.33
CA ALA A 368 -2.62 -2.89 -10.22
C ALA A 368 -1.80 -2.93 -11.52
N GLY A 369 -1.70 -4.07 -12.21
CA GLY A 369 -0.96 -4.14 -13.48
C GLY A 369 -0.69 -5.53 -14.02
N TYR A 370 0.29 -5.64 -14.92
CA TYR A 370 0.84 -6.91 -15.40
C TYR A 370 1.73 -7.54 -14.31
N GLY A 371 1.08 -8.16 -13.34
CA GLY A 371 1.57 -8.29 -11.97
C GLY A 371 1.24 -7.02 -11.17
N GLY A 372 0.38 -7.11 -10.16
CA GLY A 372 0.12 -5.99 -9.26
C GLY A 372 1.24 -5.82 -8.22
N GLY A 373 1.46 -4.61 -7.71
CA GLY A 373 2.39 -4.36 -6.61
C GLY A 373 1.87 -4.86 -5.26
N GLY A 374 2.76 -5.15 -4.32
CA GLY A 374 2.38 -5.48 -2.93
C GLY A 374 2.03 -4.23 -2.11
N SER A 375 1.29 -4.41 -1.02
CA SER A 375 1.10 -3.36 0.00
C SER A 375 2.32 -3.22 0.90
N GLY A 376 2.41 -2.12 1.64
CA GLY A 376 3.43 -1.98 2.69
C GLY A 376 3.17 -2.89 3.89
N ALA A 377 4.17 -3.00 4.76
CA ALA A 377 4.04 -3.63 6.07
C ALA A 377 3.35 -2.68 7.07
N ALA A 378 2.79 -3.24 8.14
CA ALA A 378 2.13 -2.46 9.20
C ALA A 378 2.78 -2.77 10.57
N GLN A 379 3.07 -1.72 11.33
CA GLN A 379 3.71 -1.80 12.64
C GLN A 379 2.99 -0.88 13.63
N SER A 380 2.63 -1.41 14.79
CA SER A 380 2.11 -0.62 15.90
C SER A 380 2.88 -1.00 17.17
N VAL A 381 3.44 -0.01 17.86
CA VAL A 381 4.37 -0.21 18.98
C VAL A 381 3.92 0.60 20.17
N SER A 382 3.92 -0.03 21.35
CA SER A 382 3.86 0.63 22.65
C SER A 382 5.26 0.76 23.24
N SER A 383 5.55 1.89 23.88
CA SER A 383 6.83 2.19 24.54
C SER A 383 6.62 2.73 25.97
N ILE A 384 7.64 2.59 26.82
CA ILE A 384 7.63 2.99 28.23
C ILE A 384 8.98 3.60 28.63
N VAL A 385 8.96 4.67 29.43
CA VAL A 385 10.20 5.25 29.99
C VAL A 385 10.67 4.42 31.19
N LEU A 386 11.90 3.91 31.15
CA LEU A 386 12.44 3.02 32.18
C LEU A 386 13.17 3.75 33.31
N THR A 387 13.76 4.93 33.03
CA THR A 387 14.68 5.64 33.94
C THR A 387 14.02 6.62 34.91
N GLN A 388 12.77 6.98 34.68
CA GLN A 388 11.98 7.88 35.52
C GLN A 388 10.54 7.37 35.64
N LYS A 389 9.83 7.86 36.65
CA LYS A 389 8.37 7.75 36.73
C LYS A 389 7.70 8.82 35.88
N TRP A 390 6.38 8.72 35.73
CA TRP A 390 5.58 9.73 35.06
C TRP A 390 5.77 11.09 35.76
N LEU A 391 5.74 12.17 34.96
CA LEU A 391 6.04 13.54 35.39
C LEU A 391 7.42 13.74 36.06
N ASN A 392 8.39 12.84 35.84
CA ASN A 392 9.69 12.85 36.54
C ASN A 392 9.55 12.82 38.08
N SER A 393 8.45 12.26 38.62
CA SER A 393 8.22 12.26 40.07
C SER A 393 9.04 11.18 40.80
N PRO A 394 9.90 11.53 41.78
CA PRO A 394 10.65 10.54 42.55
C PRO A 394 9.77 9.59 43.38
N THR A 395 8.53 9.98 43.65
CA THR A 395 7.53 9.23 44.44
C THR A 395 6.39 8.66 43.60
N GLY A 396 6.39 8.88 42.29
CA GLY A 396 5.35 8.37 41.38
C GLY A 396 5.38 6.85 41.27
N VAL A 397 4.26 6.24 40.88
CA VAL A 397 4.17 4.78 40.74
C VAL A 397 4.18 4.35 39.28
N ARG A 398 3.52 5.06 38.37
CA ARG A 398 3.52 4.80 36.92
C ARG A 398 4.74 5.38 36.21
N GLN A 399 4.99 4.90 35.00
CA GLN A 399 5.96 5.41 34.04
C GLN A 399 5.22 6.04 32.86
N GLY A 400 5.85 7.03 32.20
CA GLY A 400 5.30 7.61 30.98
C GLY A 400 5.33 6.59 29.83
N LEU A 401 4.24 6.52 29.07
CA LEU A 401 4.07 5.64 27.92
C LEU A 401 4.11 6.43 26.62
N GLY A 402 4.38 5.71 25.52
CA GLY A 402 4.29 6.19 24.16
C GLY A 402 3.68 5.14 23.24
N TYR A 403 3.28 5.60 22.05
CA TYR A 403 2.86 4.73 20.96
C TYR A 403 3.21 5.30 19.60
N THR A 404 3.43 4.40 18.65
CA THR A 404 3.63 4.70 17.22
C THR A 404 2.82 3.75 16.36
N MET A 405 2.23 4.27 15.30
CA MET A 405 1.39 3.59 14.31
C MET A 405 1.97 3.88 12.93
N GLN A 406 2.55 2.88 12.27
CA GLN A 406 3.36 3.03 11.06
C GLN A 406 2.88 2.04 9.98
N GLY A 407 2.48 2.56 8.82
CA GLY A 407 2.06 1.76 7.68
C GLY A 407 2.87 2.13 6.46
N GLY A 408 3.66 1.21 5.91
CA GLY A 408 4.45 1.46 4.70
C GLY A 408 3.58 1.65 3.45
N ALA A 409 4.15 2.28 2.44
CA ALA A 409 3.53 2.54 1.15
C ALA A 409 3.44 1.27 0.27
N GLY A 410 2.55 1.29 -0.72
CA GLY A 410 2.44 0.23 -1.72
C GLY A 410 3.49 0.33 -2.83
N GLY A 411 3.81 -0.81 -3.45
CA GLY A 411 4.55 -0.86 -4.72
C GLY A 411 3.64 -0.64 -5.93
N ALA A 412 4.21 -0.26 -7.07
CA ALA A 412 3.45 -0.08 -8.31
C ALA A 412 3.13 -1.40 -9.02
N GLY A 413 2.08 -1.41 -9.84
CA GLY A 413 1.83 -2.51 -10.78
C GLY A 413 2.74 -2.47 -12.01
N GLY A 414 3.00 -3.65 -12.57
CA GLY A 414 3.74 -3.79 -13.83
C GLY A 414 2.96 -3.27 -15.03
N SER A 415 3.67 -2.94 -16.11
CA SER A 415 3.09 -2.50 -17.38
C SER A 415 3.46 -3.44 -18.51
N TYR A 416 2.65 -3.48 -19.56
CA TYR A 416 2.81 -4.40 -20.69
C TYR A 416 2.53 -3.72 -22.03
N ILE A 417 3.30 -4.11 -23.04
CA ILE A 417 3.09 -3.81 -24.46
C ILE A 417 3.31 -5.12 -25.24
N ALA A 418 2.37 -5.50 -26.10
CA ALA A 418 2.49 -6.68 -26.93
C ALA A 418 3.56 -6.51 -28.03
N PRO A 419 4.31 -7.55 -28.42
CA PRO A 419 5.38 -7.46 -29.43
C PRO A 419 4.94 -6.97 -30.82
N SER A 420 3.64 -7.01 -31.11
CA SER A 420 3.03 -6.52 -32.36
C SER A 420 2.84 -5.00 -32.39
N VAL A 421 3.04 -4.30 -31.27
CA VAL A 421 2.92 -2.84 -31.17
C VAL A 421 4.21 -2.16 -31.65
N SER A 422 4.10 -1.28 -32.64
CA SER A 422 5.17 -0.36 -33.05
C SER A 422 5.12 0.93 -32.24
N GLU A 423 6.25 1.63 -32.13
CA GLU A 423 6.36 2.89 -31.34
C GLU A 423 5.91 2.73 -29.87
N GLY A 424 6.08 1.52 -29.33
CA GLY A 424 5.75 1.20 -27.95
C GLY A 424 6.63 1.96 -26.96
N ALA A 425 6.01 2.71 -26.04
CA ALA A 425 6.70 3.39 -24.95
C ALA A 425 5.94 3.26 -23.63
N ILE A 426 6.68 3.14 -22.53
CA ILE A 426 6.18 3.15 -21.16
C ILE A 426 6.95 4.24 -20.41
N VAL A 427 6.23 5.18 -19.81
CA VAL A 427 6.79 6.28 -18.99
C VAL A 427 5.87 6.52 -17.78
N SER A 428 6.30 7.36 -16.83
CA SER A 428 5.40 7.86 -15.79
C SER A 428 4.27 8.69 -16.41
N ALA A 429 3.05 8.58 -15.90
CA ALA A 429 1.95 9.47 -16.24
C ALA A 429 1.97 10.80 -15.46
N GLU A 430 2.79 10.90 -14.41
CA GLU A 430 2.93 12.09 -13.54
C GLU A 430 1.58 12.55 -12.94
N ASN A 431 0.64 11.63 -12.77
CA ASN A 431 -0.73 11.87 -12.31
C ASN A 431 -0.94 11.66 -10.81
N ALA A 432 0.13 11.57 -10.00
CA ALA A 432 0.01 11.39 -8.56
C ALA A 432 -0.70 12.59 -7.88
N PRO A 433 -1.77 12.36 -7.08
CA PRO A 433 -2.43 13.43 -6.32
C PRO A 433 -1.51 13.97 -5.23
N GLN A 434 -1.74 15.23 -4.82
CA GLN A 434 -0.95 15.87 -3.76
C GLN A 434 -1.72 15.99 -2.43
N TRP A 435 -3.03 15.73 -2.43
CA TRP A 435 -3.86 15.82 -1.24
C TRP A 435 -4.80 14.62 -1.06
N MET A 436 -5.33 14.49 0.15
CA MET A 436 -6.47 13.62 0.43
C MET A 436 -7.69 14.02 -0.42
N ARG A 437 -8.56 13.05 -0.69
CA ARG A 437 -9.79 13.15 -1.49
C ARG A 437 -9.60 13.44 -2.98
N GLU A 438 -8.36 13.54 -3.45
CA GLU A 438 -8.04 13.62 -4.88
C GLU A 438 -7.72 12.22 -5.43
N ARG A 439 -8.17 11.93 -6.66
CA ARG A 439 -7.77 10.73 -7.41
C ARG A 439 -6.98 11.13 -8.65
N GLY A 440 -5.80 10.54 -8.82
CA GLY A 440 -5.07 10.59 -10.08
C GLY A 440 -5.65 9.59 -11.08
N ASN A 441 -6.77 9.92 -11.71
CA ASN A 441 -7.48 8.95 -12.57
C ASN A 441 -6.66 8.53 -13.80
N GLY A 442 -6.90 7.29 -14.23
CA GLY A 442 -6.45 6.75 -15.48
C GLY A 442 -7.32 7.21 -16.65
N SER A 443 -6.80 7.05 -17.87
CA SER A 443 -7.52 7.35 -19.11
C SER A 443 -7.10 6.44 -20.25
N VAL A 444 -7.94 6.34 -21.28
CA VAL A 444 -7.60 5.69 -22.54
C VAL A 444 -8.04 6.57 -23.70
N LYS A 445 -7.09 6.91 -24.57
CA LYS A 445 -7.31 7.57 -25.85
C LYS A 445 -6.99 6.61 -26.99
N VAL A 446 -7.83 6.59 -28.01
CA VAL A 446 -7.59 5.87 -29.26
C VAL A 446 -7.80 6.81 -30.43
N THR A 447 -6.80 6.89 -31.31
CA THR A 447 -6.85 7.62 -32.58
C THR A 447 -6.69 6.62 -33.72
N PHE A 448 -7.58 6.67 -34.70
CA PHE A 448 -7.49 5.80 -35.88
C PHE A 448 -6.46 6.30 -36.89
N CYS A 449 -5.77 5.35 -37.53
CA CYS A 449 -5.10 5.55 -38.81
C CYS A 449 -6.04 5.06 -39.91
N GLU A 450 -6.51 5.97 -40.75
CA GLU A 450 -7.23 5.64 -41.99
C GLU A 450 -6.22 5.59 -43.15
N ALA A 451 -6.56 4.98 -44.29
CA ALA A 451 -5.77 5.19 -45.52
C ALA A 451 -6.19 6.51 -46.16
N ALA A 452 -5.28 7.06 -46.98
CA ALA A 452 -5.67 8.03 -47.99
C ALA A 452 -6.83 7.50 -48.84
N ALA A 453 -7.87 8.31 -48.98
CA ALA A 453 -9.09 8.03 -49.74
C ALA A 453 -8.87 8.10 -51.26
#